data_AF-A0A929CP29-F1
#
_entry.id   AF-A0A929CP29-F1
#
_cell.length_a   1.000
_cell.length_b   1.000
_cell.length_c   1.000
_cell.angle_alpha   90.00
_cell.angle_beta   90.00
_cell.angle_gamma   90.00
#
_symmetry.space_group_name_H-M   'P 1'
#
loop_
_entity.id
_entity.type
_entity.pdbx_description
1 polymer ?
#
loop_
_entity_poly.entity_id
_entity_poly.type
_entity_poly.pdbx_seq_one_letter_code
_entity_poly.pdbx_strand_id
1 'polypeptide(L)'
;MLFFYVIGDENLIYFIEELIHQGSHNYLYYVVHNRKDYFKIDVNNLIMRDFTKQQWDYRSIYGAFHGLFTVTQRVECFDKLLTQNIFSGREKHELLGRLTDQFSRFRTGLELLDFNEAYTEKGIQFYNELDTKCGSILKKYARLKKEFNLSNRDLDFRYDDFCKLNPFEDFLIKDEKRIFNF
;
A
#
# COMPACT_ATOMS: atom_id res chain seq x y z
N MET A 1 -4.39 4.94 19.19
CA MET A 1 -4.72 6.39 19.05
C MET A 1 -4.53 6.74 17.58
N LEU A 2 -5.49 7.43 16.97
CA LEU A 2 -5.37 7.88 15.57
C LEU A 2 -4.81 9.30 15.57
N PHE A 3 -3.72 9.52 14.86
CA PHE A 3 -3.18 10.85 14.61
C PHE A 3 -3.26 11.10 13.11
N PHE A 4 -3.99 12.14 12.74
CA PHE A 4 -4.06 12.58 11.36
C PHE A 4 -3.03 13.68 11.16
N TYR A 5 -2.08 13.44 10.27
CA TYR A 5 -1.33 14.53 9.70
C TYR A 5 -2.24 15.19 8.66
N VAL A 6 -2.45 16.50 8.75
CA VAL A 6 -3.29 17.25 7.81
C VAL A 6 -2.44 18.39 7.27
N ILE A 7 -2.18 18.38 5.96
CA ILE A 7 -1.42 19.42 5.28
C ILE A 7 -2.34 20.10 4.26
N GLY A 8 -2.50 21.42 4.29
CA GLY A 8 -3.11 22.18 3.17
C GLY A 8 -4.55 21.80 2.79
N ASP A 9 -4.90 22.06 1.52
CA ASP A 9 -6.23 21.82 0.91
C ASP A 9 -6.40 20.36 0.42
N GLU A 10 -5.99 19.39 1.25
CA GLU A 10 -6.11 17.96 0.92
C GLU A 10 -7.57 17.52 0.78
N ASN A 11 -7.78 16.61 -0.17
CA ASN A 11 -9.07 16.11 -0.65
C ASN A 11 -9.64 15.02 0.30
N LEU A 12 -10.95 14.78 0.28
CA LEU A 12 -11.64 13.65 0.91
C LEU A 12 -10.90 12.30 0.78
N ILE A 13 -10.32 12.01 -0.38
CA ILE A 13 -9.58 10.76 -0.64
C ILE A 13 -8.32 10.63 0.20
N TYR A 14 -7.57 11.72 0.40
CA TYR A 14 -6.44 11.74 1.34
C TYR A 14 -6.89 11.35 2.73
N PHE A 15 -7.96 11.97 3.22
CA PHE A 15 -8.47 11.71 4.55
C PHE A 15 -8.94 10.26 4.72
N ILE A 16 -9.59 9.70 3.69
CA ILE A 16 -9.96 8.27 3.66
C ILE A 16 -8.72 7.38 3.71
N GLU A 17 -7.67 7.68 2.92
CA GLU A 17 -6.41 6.91 2.99
C GLU A 17 -5.78 6.98 4.37
N GLU A 18 -5.69 8.16 4.99
CA GLU A 18 -5.09 8.32 6.32
C GLU A 18 -5.90 7.57 7.39
N LEU A 19 -7.23 7.58 7.31
CA LEU A 19 -8.08 6.74 8.17
C LEU A 19 -7.74 5.26 8.03
N ILE A 20 -7.60 4.77 6.80
CA ILE A 20 -7.23 3.37 6.53
C ILE A 20 -5.83 3.10 7.05
N HIS A 21 -4.87 3.97 6.79
CA HIS A 21 -3.46 3.78 7.13
C HIS A 21 -3.23 3.76 8.64
N GLN A 22 -3.69 4.79 9.35
CA GLN A 22 -3.57 4.91 10.80
C GLN A 22 -4.41 3.86 11.54
N GLY A 23 -5.59 3.54 10.99
CA GLY A 23 -6.42 2.43 11.48
C GLY A 23 -5.70 1.08 11.38
N SER A 24 -5.02 0.85 10.26
CA SER A 24 -4.27 -0.38 10.00
C SER A 24 -3.11 -0.58 10.97
N HIS A 25 -2.43 0.48 11.40
CA HIS A 25 -1.40 0.36 12.44
C HIS A 25 -1.98 -0.19 13.75
N ASN A 26 -3.07 0.40 14.22
CA ASN A 26 -3.73 -0.03 15.46
C ASN A 26 -4.23 -1.48 15.34
N TYR A 27 -4.81 -1.83 14.19
CA TYR A 27 -5.31 -3.17 13.96
C TYR A 27 -4.19 -4.20 13.88
N LEU A 28 -3.08 -3.89 13.22
CA LEU A 28 -1.91 -4.77 13.19
C LEU A 28 -1.39 -5.05 14.60
N TYR A 29 -1.23 -4.02 15.44
CA TYR A 29 -0.77 -4.21 16.81
C TYR A 29 -1.65 -5.16 17.63
N TYR A 30 -2.96 -5.17 17.36
CA TYR A 30 -3.88 -6.13 17.95
C TYR A 30 -3.66 -7.54 17.38
N VAL A 31 -3.60 -7.70 16.06
CA VAL A 31 -3.44 -9.00 15.38
C VAL A 31 -2.14 -9.70 15.79
N VAL A 32 -1.02 -8.97 15.81
CA VAL A 32 0.30 -9.52 16.17
C VAL A 32 0.74 -9.15 17.58
N HIS A 33 -0.22 -8.93 18.49
CA HIS A 33 0.04 -8.55 19.88
C HIS A 33 1.05 -9.50 20.55
N ASN A 34 0.82 -10.81 20.42
CA ASN A 34 1.81 -11.82 20.76
C ASN A 34 2.66 -12.17 19.55
N ARG A 35 3.76 -11.42 19.35
CA ARG A 35 4.66 -11.57 18.19
C ARG A 35 5.23 -12.99 18.03
N LYS A 36 5.43 -13.72 19.13
CA LYS A 36 5.99 -15.09 19.10
C LYS A 36 5.07 -16.09 18.40
N ASP A 37 3.79 -15.77 18.25
CA ASP A 37 2.86 -16.62 17.50
C ASP A 37 3.12 -16.55 15.99
N TYR A 38 3.78 -15.50 15.51
CA TYR A 38 3.99 -15.22 14.08
C TYR A 38 5.46 -15.28 13.68
N PHE A 39 6.37 -14.91 14.57
CA PHE A 39 7.80 -14.77 14.27
C PHE A 39 8.66 -15.65 15.17
N LYS A 40 9.68 -16.28 14.60
CA LYS A 40 10.69 -17.10 15.32
C LYS A 40 11.89 -16.28 15.81
N ILE A 41 12.09 -15.11 15.21
CA ILE A 41 13.25 -14.24 15.42
C ILE A 41 12.85 -12.88 16.02
N ASP A 42 13.83 -12.11 16.49
CA ASP A 42 13.62 -10.76 17.01
C ASP A 42 13.41 -9.73 15.89
N VAL A 43 12.23 -9.77 15.29
CA VAL A 43 11.86 -8.95 14.14
C VAL A 43 11.88 -7.44 14.39
N ASN A 44 11.89 -6.99 15.64
CA ASN A 44 11.94 -5.54 15.92
C ASN A 44 13.35 -4.98 15.75
N ASN A 45 14.39 -5.79 16.03
CA ASN A 45 15.78 -5.34 16.05
C ASN A 45 16.60 -5.85 14.86
N LEU A 46 16.19 -6.94 14.21
CA LEU A 46 16.85 -7.47 13.03
C LEU A 46 16.51 -6.65 11.78
N ILE A 47 17.54 -6.32 10.98
CA ILE A 47 17.45 -5.41 9.83
C ILE A 47 17.36 -6.20 8.52
N MET A 48 16.46 -5.79 7.63
CA MET A 48 16.16 -6.47 6.37
C MET A 48 17.39 -6.77 5.49
N ARG A 49 18.29 -5.80 5.31
CA ARG A 49 19.47 -5.96 4.44
C ARG A 49 20.39 -7.11 4.84
N ASP A 50 20.44 -7.46 6.12
CA ASP A 50 21.31 -8.51 6.65
C ASP A 50 20.81 -9.91 6.24
N PHE A 51 19.54 -10.02 5.85
CA PHE A 51 18.88 -11.27 5.45
C PHE A 51 18.56 -11.33 3.94
N THR A 52 18.35 -10.17 3.30
CA THR A 52 17.87 -10.09 1.89
C THR A 52 18.95 -9.70 0.89
N LYS A 53 20.15 -9.32 1.35
CA LYS A 53 21.25 -8.73 0.54
C LYS A 53 20.90 -7.38 -0.12
N GLN A 54 19.75 -6.78 0.19
CA GLN A 54 19.34 -5.47 -0.29
C GLN A 54 19.98 -4.36 0.56
N GLN A 55 21.17 -3.87 0.17
CA GLN A 55 21.96 -2.90 0.97
C GLN A 55 21.25 -1.58 1.31
N TRP A 56 20.21 -1.23 0.56
CA TRP A 56 19.42 -0.02 0.75
C TRP A 56 18.28 -0.19 1.79
N ASP A 57 17.99 -1.41 2.25
CA ASP A 57 16.85 -1.67 3.14
C ASP A 57 17.24 -1.66 4.63
N TYR A 58 17.12 -0.50 5.24
CA TYR A 58 17.41 -0.25 6.66
C TYR A 58 16.21 -0.51 7.58
N ARG A 59 15.08 -0.99 7.05
CA ARG A 59 13.91 -1.30 7.88
C ARG A 59 14.22 -2.52 8.75
N SER A 60 13.61 -2.57 9.93
CA SER A 60 13.52 -3.84 10.64
C SER A 60 12.61 -4.80 9.88
N ILE A 61 12.75 -6.11 10.13
CA ILE A 61 11.86 -7.13 9.54
C ILE A 61 10.40 -6.84 9.91
N TYR A 62 10.15 -6.42 11.15
CA TYR A 62 8.81 -5.99 11.58
C TYR A 62 8.34 -4.75 10.81
N GLY A 63 9.22 -3.76 10.59
CA GLY A 63 8.89 -2.57 9.80
C GLY A 63 8.51 -2.89 8.35
N ALA A 64 9.20 -3.85 7.73
CA ALA A 64 8.84 -4.33 6.40
C ALA A 64 7.50 -5.10 6.41
N PHE A 65 7.28 -6.00 7.38
CA PHE A 65 6.02 -6.73 7.56
C PHE A 65 4.83 -5.79 7.79
N HIS A 66 5.03 -4.79 8.63
CA HIS A 66 4.07 -3.72 8.89
C HIS A 66 3.72 -2.97 7.60
N GLY A 67 4.71 -2.66 6.76
CA GLY A 67 4.49 -2.04 5.45
C GLY A 67 3.66 -2.91 4.52
N LEU A 68 3.90 -4.23 4.46
CA LEU A 68 3.06 -5.14 3.69
C LEU A 68 1.61 -5.09 4.19
N PHE A 69 1.41 -5.17 5.50
CA PHE A 69 0.07 -5.14 6.08
C PHE A 69 -0.69 -3.86 5.70
N THR A 70 -0.08 -2.68 5.87
CA THR A 70 -0.76 -1.40 5.59
C THR A 70 -0.99 -1.17 4.10
N VAL A 71 -0.10 -1.65 3.23
CA VAL A 71 -0.34 -1.67 1.78
C VAL A 71 -1.53 -2.56 1.43
N THR A 72 -1.60 -3.77 1.99
CA THR A 72 -2.72 -4.70 1.74
C THR A 72 -4.07 -4.09 2.18
N GLN A 73 -4.13 -3.47 3.36
CA GLN A 73 -5.36 -2.83 3.83
C GLN A 73 -5.80 -1.66 2.92
N ARG A 74 -4.86 -0.80 2.49
CA ARG A 74 -5.15 0.28 1.54
C ARG A 74 -5.67 -0.25 0.22
N VAL A 75 -4.98 -1.21 -0.37
CA VAL A 75 -5.37 -1.83 -1.65
C VAL A 75 -6.76 -2.47 -1.55
N GLU A 76 -7.07 -3.17 -0.47
CA GLU A 76 -8.40 -3.74 -0.24
C GLU A 76 -9.50 -2.68 -0.14
N CYS A 77 -9.27 -1.61 0.63
CA CYS A 77 -10.24 -0.54 0.76
C CYS A 77 -10.43 0.22 -0.56
N PHE A 78 -9.35 0.50 -1.29
CA PHE A 78 -9.41 1.17 -2.59
C PHE A 78 -10.18 0.33 -3.62
N ASP A 79 -9.99 -1.00 -3.65
CA ASP A 79 -10.78 -1.91 -4.50
C ASP A 79 -12.28 -1.81 -4.22
N LYS A 80 -12.67 -1.83 -2.93
CA LYS A 80 -14.08 -1.67 -2.53
C LYS A 80 -14.64 -0.31 -2.98
N LEU A 81 -13.90 0.78 -2.76
CA LEU A 81 -14.33 2.14 -3.14
C LEU A 81 -14.48 2.28 -4.66
N LEU A 82 -13.54 1.72 -5.44
CA LEU A 82 -13.59 1.74 -6.90
C LEU A 82 -14.72 0.86 -7.44
N THR A 83 -14.95 -0.32 -6.88
CA THR A 83 -16.04 -1.20 -7.32
C THR A 83 -17.42 -0.67 -6.96
N GLN A 84 -17.56 0.09 -5.88
CA GLN A 84 -18.80 0.80 -5.57
C GLN A 84 -19.08 1.98 -6.51
N ASN A 85 -18.06 2.46 -7.24
CA ASN A 85 -18.17 3.53 -8.23
C ASN A 85 -18.86 4.80 -7.68
N ILE A 86 -18.55 5.17 -6.44
CA ILE A 86 -19.15 6.32 -5.74
C ILE A 86 -18.42 7.64 -6.01
N PHE A 87 -17.18 7.58 -6.49
CA PHE A 87 -16.35 8.75 -6.78
C PHE A 87 -16.30 9.03 -8.28
N SER A 88 -16.26 10.32 -8.62
CA SER A 88 -16.05 10.83 -9.98
C SER A 88 -15.02 11.96 -9.93
N GLY A 89 -14.64 12.51 -11.09
CA GLY A 89 -13.80 13.70 -11.16
C GLY A 89 -12.50 13.59 -10.35
N ARG A 90 -12.21 14.62 -9.54
CA ARG A 90 -10.94 14.76 -8.80
C ARG A 90 -10.74 13.61 -7.82
N GLU A 91 -11.78 13.21 -7.09
CA GLU A 91 -11.74 12.12 -6.13
C GLU A 91 -11.40 10.80 -6.80
N LYS A 92 -12.03 10.47 -7.94
CA LYS A 92 -11.71 9.25 -8.68
C LYS A 92 -10.26 9.29 -9.19
N HIS A 93 -9.83 10.43 -9.72
CA HIS A 93 -8.47 10.61 -10.21
C HIS A 93 -7.43 10.39 -9.11
N GLU A 94 -7.64 10.99 -7.93
CA GLU A 94 -6.75 10.84 -6.79
C GLU A 94 -6.73 9.40 -6.24
N LEU A 95 -7.90 8.77 -6.12
CA LEU A 95 -8.01 7.38 -5.64
C LEU A 95 -7.23 6.42 -6.54
N LEU A 96 -7.32 6.60 -7.86
CA LEU A 96 -6.56 5.81 -8.81
C LEU A 96 -5.06 6.10 -8.75
N GLY A 97 -4.66 7.36 -8.54
CA GLY A 97 -3.27 7.75 -8.31
C GLY A 97 -2.67 7.06 -7.07
N ARG A 98 -3.36 7.16 -5.92
CA ARG A 98 -2.98 6.51 -4.65
C ARG A 98 -2.94 4.99 -4.76
N LEU A 99 -3.87 4.38 -5.49
CA LEU A 99 -3.83 2.94 -5.79
C LEU A 99 -2.61 2.59 -6.68
N THR A 100 -2.29 3.44 -7.66
CA THR A 100 -1.12 3.22 -8.53
C THR A 100 0.19 3.28 -7.74
N ASP A 101 0.27 4.14 -6.73
CA ASP A 101 1.46 4.22 -5.86
C ASP A 101 1.72 2.91 -5.09
N GLN A 102 0.66 2.16 -4.75
CA GLN A 102 0.78 0.90 -4.02
C GLN A 102 1.56 -0.18 -4.79
N PHE A 103 1.57 -0.14 -6.12
CA PHE A 103 2.34 -1.10 -6.92
C PHE A 103 3.84 -1.06 -6.60
N SER A 104 4.38 0.11 -6.27
CA SER A 104 5.79 0.28 -5.92
C SER A 104 6.11 -0.08 -4.47
N ARG A 105 5.08 -0.21 -3.63
CA ARG A 105 5.19 -0.49 -2.18
C ARG A 105 4.93 -1.95 -1.83
N PHE A 106 4.33 -2.70 -2.75
CA PHE A 106 4.06 -4.12 -2.61
C PHE A 106 5.29 -4.97 -2.98
N ARG A 107 5.59 -6.02 -2.19
CA ARG A 107 6.76 -6.92 -2.36
C ARG A 107 8.08 -6.15 -2.47
N THR A 108 8.46 -5.53 -1.36
CA THR A 108 9.66 -4.68 -1.26
C THR A 108 10.80 -5.36 -0.50
N GLY A 109 10.87 -6.69 -0.48
CA GLY A 109 12.00 -7.44 0.09
C GLY A 109 11.63 -8.57 1.04
N LEU A 110 10.44 -8.58 1.65
CA LEU A 110 10.04 -9.66 2.55
C LEU A 110 10.04 -11.02 1.87
N GLU A 111 9.66 -11.07 0.59
CA GLU A 111 9.65 -12.27 -0.25
C GLU A 111 11.04 -12.89 -0.46
N LEU A 112 12.11 -12.21 -0.06
CA LEU A 112 13.50 -12.68 -0.14
C LEU A 112 14.00 -13.33 1.16
N LEU A 113 13.25 -13.25 2.26
CA LEU A 113 13.60 -13.87 3.53
C LEU A 113 13.51 -15.41 3.44
N ASP A 114 14.28 -16.11 4.27
CA ASP A 114 13.98 -17.52 4.56
C ASP A 114 12.78 -17.58 5.51
N PHE A 115 11.64 -18.03 4.98
CA PHE A 115 10.40 -18.04 5.75
C PHE A 115 10.41 -19.07 6.87
N ASN A 116 11.11 -20.18 6.67
CA ASN A 116 11.19 -21.24 7.68
C ASN A 116 12.06 -20.80 8.87
N GLU A 117 13.01 -19.91 8.64
CA GLU A 117 13.81 -19.31 9.71
C GLU A 117 13.10 -18.12 10.37
N ALA A 118 12.46 -17.25 9.59
CA ALA A 118 11.88 -16.01 10.11
C ALA A 118 10.51 -16.19 10.80
N TYR A 119 9.65 -17.05 10.24
CA TYR A 119 8.23 -17.13 10.63
C TYR A 119 7.86 -18.48 11.26
N THR A 120 6.87 -18.45 12.14
CA THR A 120 6.12 -19.66 12.52
C THR A 120 5.20 -20.09 11.36
N GLU A 121 4.60 -21.27 11.45
CA GLU A 121 3.60 -21.70 10.45
C GLU A 121 2.43 -20.72 10.34
N LYS A 122 1.92 -20.23 11.48
CA LYS A 122 0.90 -19.17 11.53
C LYS A 122 1.38 -17.87 10.88
N GLY A 123 2.65 -17.50 11.08
CA GLY A 123 3.28 -16.35 10.43
C GLY A 123 3.34 -16.49 8.91
N ILE A 124 3.76 -17.65 8.42
CA ILE A 124 3.81 -17.97 6.98
C ILE A 124 2.41 -17.89 6.37
N GLN A 125 1.42 -18.51 7.02
CA GLN A 125 0.04 -18.46 6.56
C GLN A 125 -0.47 -17.02 6.47
N PHE A 126 -0.21 -16.21 7.51
CA PHE A 126 -0.67 -14.83 7.55
C PHE A 126 0.03 -13.96 6.50
N TYR A 127 1.35 -14.11 6.30
CA TYR A 127 2.06 -13.46 5.21
C TYR A 127 1.44 -13.82 3.85
N ASN A 128 1.24 -15.11 3.59
CA ASN A 128 0.74 -15.61 2.31
C ASN A 128 -0.68 -15.10 2.02
N GLU A 129 -1.52 -14.99 3.05
CA GLU A 129 -2.85 -14.38 2.94
C GLU A 129 -2.74 -12.91 2.49
N LEU A 130 -1.91 -12.11 3.17
CA LEU A 130 -1.72 -10.70 2.84
C LEU A 130 -1.15 -10.52 1.43
N ASP A 131 -0.12 -11.30 1.08
CA ASP A 131 0.56 -11.24 -0.20
C ASP A 131 -0.37 -11.66 -1.35
N THR A 132 -1.07 -12.79 -1.19
CA THR A 132 -2.00 -13.28 -2.22
C THR A 132 -3.15 -12.31 -2.41
N LYS A 133 -3.74 -11.80 -1.32
CA LYS A 133 -4.85 -10.84 -1.38
C LYS A 133 -4.43 -9.56 -2.09
N CYS A 134 -3.36 -8.91 -1.63
CA CYS A 134 -2.87 -7.68 -2.24
C CYS A 134 -2.47 -7.89 -3.71
N GLY A 135 -1.73 -8.96 -4.01
CA GLY A 135 -1.31 -9.29 -5.37
C GLY A 135 -2.49 -9.53 -6.32
N SER A 136 -3.53 -10.23 -5.86
CA SER A 136 -4.74 -10.48 -6.66
C SER A 136 -5.48 -9.18 -7.03
N ILE A 137 -5.61 -8.25 -6.07
CA ILE A 137 -6.26 -6.97 -6.29
C ILE A 137 -5.41 -6.10 -7.21
N LEU A 138 -4.11 -5.95 -6.94
CA LEU A 138 -3.24 -5.16 -7.82
C LEU A 138 -3.19 -5.70 -9.25
N LYS A 139 -3.35 -7.02 -9.44
CA LYS A 139 -3.45 -7.62 -10.77
C LYS A 139 -4.69 -7.14 -11.53
N LYS A 140 -5.84 -6.96 -10.87
CA LYS A 140 -7.07 -6.37 -11.46
C LYS A 140 -6.81 -4.97 -12.03
N TYR A 141 -5.99 -4.19 -11.35
CA TYR A 141 -5.69 -2.80 -11.71
C TYR A 141 -4.38 -2.62 -12.49
N ALA A 142 -3.78 -3.69 -13.00
CA ALA A 142 -2.42 -3.65 -13.58
C ALA A 142 -2.26 -2.66 -14.76
N ARG A 143 -3.35 -2.31 -15.46
CA ARG A 143 -3.37 -1.29 -16.51
C ARG A 143 -2.93 0.09 -16.01
N LEU A 144 -3.21 0.42 -14.74
CA LEU A 144 -2.89 1.73 -14.16
C LEU A 144 -1.40 2.08 -14.25
N LYS A 145 -0.52 1.08 -14.19
CA LYS A 145 0.94 1.26 -14.36
C LYS A 145 1.35 1.88 -15.70
N LYS A 146 0.49 1.76 -16.72
CA LYS A 146 0.72 2.36 -18.05
C LYS A 146 0.00 3.70 -18.21
N GLU A 147 -1.01 3.96 -17.38
CA GLU A 147 -1.85 5.15 -17.49
C GLU A 147 -1.33 6.32 -16.68
N PHE A 148 -0.68 6.04 -15.55
CA PHE A 148 -0.18 7.06 -14.64
C PHE A 148 1.34 6.99 -14.49
N ASN A 149 1.96 8.17 -14.52
CA ASN A 149 3.38 8.38 -14.30
C ASN A 149 3.65 8.85 -12.86
N LEU A 150 4.36 8.03 -12.08
CA LEU A 150 4.73 8.32 -10.69
C LEU A 150 6.23 8.66 -10.53
N SER A 151 6.92 9.04 -11.60
CA SER A 151 8.38 9.25 -11.57
C SER A 151 8.84 10.41 -10.68
N ASN A 152 7.94 11.34 -10.33
CA ASN A 152 8.22 12.48 -9.44
C ASN A 152 7.59 12.29 -8.04
N ARG A 153 7.27 11.06 -7.64
CA ARG A 153 6.72 10.80 -6.31
C ARG A 153 7.80 10.95 -5.23
N ASP A 154 7.41 11.51 -4.10
CA ASP A 154 8.21 11.47 -2.87
C ASP A 154 7.87 10.18 -2.07
N LEU A 155 8.43 10.04 -0.87
CA LEU A 155 8.10 8.98 0.08
C LEU A 155 6.59 8.94 0.37
N ASP A 156 5.97 10.12 0.49
CA ASP A 156 4.53 10.29 0.67
C ASP A 156 3.87 10.68 -0.65
N PHE A 157 2.70 10.10 -0.93
CA PHE A 157 1.92 10.47 -2.11
C PHE A 157 1.29 11.85 -1.90
N ARG A 158 1.63 12.80 -2.78
CA ARG A 158 1.06 14.15 -2.82
C ARG A 158 0.28 14.35 -4.11
N TYR A 159 -1.00 14.71 -4.01
CA TYR A 159 -1.86 14.80 -5.18
C TYR A 159 -1.41 15.90 -6.15
N ASP A 160 -0.94 17.04 -5.65
CA ASP A 160 -0.46 18.12 -6.49
C ASP A 160 0.78 17.73 -7.30
N ASP A 161 1.70 16.95 -6.72
CA ASP A 161 2.87 16.43 -7.42
C ASP A 161 2.50 15.35 -8.45
N PHE A 162 1.49 14.54 -8.12
CA PHE A 162 0.91 13.58 -9.06
C PHE A 162 0.28 14.28 -10.27
N CYS A 163 -0.48 15.36 -10.07
CA CYS A 163 -1.13 16.12 -11.13
C CYS A 163 -0.14 16.79 -12.11
N LYS A 164 1.08 17.11 -11.68
CA LYS A 164 2.14 17.66 -12.57
C LYS A 164 2.51 16.70 -13.71
N LEU A 165 2.42 15.39 -13.47
CA LEU A 165 2.74 14.35 -14.46
C LEU A 165 1.50 13.64 -15.01
N ASN A 166 0.34 13.86 -14.38
CA ASN A 166 -0.92 13.23 -14.71
C ASN A 166 -2.01 14.31 -14.69
N PRO A 167 -2.11 15.15 -15.75
CA PRO A 167 -3.07 16.25 -15.76
C PRO A 167 -4.52 15.77 -15.59
N PHE A 168 -5.32 16.51 -14.83
CA PHE A 168 -6.69 16.13 -14.53
C PHE A 168 -7.58 16.17 -15.79
N GLU A 169 -7.31 17.10 -16.70
CA GLU A 169 -8.01 17.23 -17.97
C GLU A 169 -7.81 15.99 -18.87
N ASP A 170 -6.59 15.47 -18.91
CA ASP A 170 -6.28 14.23 -19.64
C ASP A 170 -7.01 13.04 -19.02
N PHE A 171 -7.09 13.00 -17.68
CA PHE A 171 -7.87 12.00 -16.96
C PHE A 171 -9.35 12.06 -17.35
N LEU A 172 -9.98 13.24 -17.39
CA LEU A 172 -11.40 13.39 -17.72
C LEU A 172 -11.71 12.81 -19.12
N ILE A 173 -10.87 13.11 -20.11
CA ILE A 173 -11.01 12.58 -21.48
C ILE A 173 -10.93 11.04 -21.49
N LYS A 174 -10.03 10.46 -20.69
CA LYS A 174 -9.87 9.02 -20.58
C LYS A 174 -11.03 8.37 -19.81
N ASP A 175 -11.53 9.02 -18.77
CA ASP A 175 -12.62 8.52 -17.94
C ASP A 175 -13.95 8.51 -18.69
N GLU A 176 -14.24 9.53 -19.50
CA GLU A 176 -15.39 9.57 -20.42
C GLU A 176 -15.37 8.41 -21.41
N LYS A 177 -14.17 8.03 -21.87
CA LYS A 177 -13.94 6.84 -22.72
C LYS A 177 -13.98 5.51 -21.96
N ARG A 178 -14.34 5.54 -20.67
CA ARG A 178 -14.44 4.37 -19.78
C ARG A 178 -13.12 3.60 -19.65
N ILE A 179 -11.98 4.28 -19.81
CA ILE A 179 -10.66 3.68 -19.65
C ILE A 179 -10.42 3.24 -18.20
N PHE A 180 -11.13 3.78 -17.22
CA PHE A 180 -10.96 3.42 -15.80
C PHE A 180 -12.12 2.59 -15.23
N ASN A 181 -12.83 1.84 -16.08
CA ASN A 181 -13.76 0.81 -15.63
C ASN A 181 -12.99 -0.53 -15.52
N PHE A 182 -13.08 -1.17 -14.36
CA PHE A 182 -12.35 -2.39 -13.97
C PHE A 182 -13.31 -3.48 -13.50
#